data_AF-A0A2V6ZPR7-F1
#
_entry.id   AF-A0A2V6ZPR7-F1
#
_cell.length_a   1.000
_cell.length_b   1.000
_cell.length_c   1.000
_cell.angle_alpha   90.00
_cell.angle_beta   90.00
_cell.angle_gamma   90.00
#
_symmetry.space_group_name_H-M   'P 1'
#
loop_
_entity.id
_entity.type
_entity.pdbx_description
1 polymer ?
#
loop_
_entity_poly.entity_id
_entity_poly.type
_entity_poly.pdbx_seq_one_letter_code
_entity_poly.pdbx_strand_id
1 'polypeptide(L)'
;MTKRTERGQRRQAENGAGPTLAHLVEPMLAGMSTTRQHLLAWVHAHGLAALDELFREEAVALAGPKGRHQPQRTHHHWGTAATELTFGGRRVQVRRPRVRRRAGGEATLPSVATFRTRDPLTARMMQQLLAGVSMRHYEGSLEARPSGRPTRGSSKSAVSRTVVRRTRQRLQEYLARRLDGLEMVALFMDGVVVAHQTAIVVLGITRDGGKVPLGLRLGSTENAVVCTELLQDLLARGLTLDGRVLWVIDDGKGLRKALGDVFGDAAVIQRCQLHKARNLDALIPQPRQAYVRTSLRRAYRAPSAAAARRQLTALATWLERNGHADAAASMREGLEETLTVLKLGLPPTLRRFFATTNCIENLIGTVRHVTRNIKRWRNGDMRRRWIGLGLLRAAERFRRIKRHGELDGLVTALGAANLLERAA
;
A
#
# COMPACT_ATOMS: atom_id res chain seq x y z
N MET A 1 -41.94 -16.02 7.06
CA MET A 1 -41.09 -15.63 5.90
C MET A 1 -41.96 -14.88 4.91
N THR A 2 -41.59 -13.65 4.53
CA THR A 2 -42.45 -12.74 3.78
C THR A 2 -42.39 -13.00 2.28
N LYS A 3 -43.47 -12.68 1.53
CA LYS A 3 -43.62 -12.82 0.06
C LYS A 3 -42.45 -12.28 -0.80
N ARG A 4 -41.54 -11.50 -0.22
CA ARG A 4 -40.32 -10.98 -0.87
C ARG A 4 -39.21 -12.02 -1.00
N THR A 5 -39.14 -12.98 -0.06
CA THR A 5 -38.16 -14.08 -0.06
C THR A 5 -38.47 -15.11 -1.16
N GLU A 6 -39.76 -15.40 -1.40
CA GLU A 6 -40.20 -16.32 -2.46
C GLU A 6 -39.97 -15.75 -3.88
N ARG A 7 -40.18 -14.44 -4.09
CA ARG A 7 -39.86 -13.78 -5.37
C ARG A 7 -38.35 -13.71 -5.65
N GLY A 8 -37.52 -13.65 -4.62
CA GLY A 8 -36.06 -13.70 -4.74
C GLY A 8 -35.55 -15.09 -5.13
N GLN A 9 -36.12 -16.14 -4.53
CA GLN A 9 -35.78 -17.53 -4.85
C GLN A 9 -36.28 -17.96 -6.23
N ARG A 10 -37.48 -17.53 -6.66
CA ARG A 10 -37.97 -17.79 -8.03
C ARG A 10 -37.11 -17.13 -9.12
N ARG A 11 -36.66 -15.89 -8.90
CA ARG A 11 -35.76 -15.19 -9.86
C ARG A 11 -34.33 -15.74 -9.89
N GLN A 12 -33.87 -16.42 -8.84
CA GLN A 12 -32.57 -17.11 -8.86
C GLN A 12 -32.62 -18.47 -9.55
N ALA A 13 -33.78 -19.15 -9.54
CA ALA A 13 -33.97 -20.40 -10.27
C ALA A 13 -34.05 -20.21 -11.79
N GLU A 14 -34.55 -19.07 -12.27
CA GLU A 14 -34.74 -18.81 -13.72
C GLU A 14 -33.50 -18.28 -14.46
N ASN A 15 -32.47 -17.81 -13.74
CA ASN A 15 -31.23 -17.27 -14.35
C ASN A 15 -29.99 -18.15 -14.15
N GLY A 16 -30.16 -19.38 -13.66
CA GLY A 16 -29.10 -20.37 -13.73
C GLY A 16 -28.92 -20.79 -15.17
N ALA A 17 -27.81 -20.42 -15.81
CA ALA A 17 -27.41 -21.06 -17.06
C ALA A 17 -27.45 -22.58 -16.79
N GLY A 18 -28.41 -23.28 -17.43
CA GLY A 18 -28.62 -24.70 -17.20
C GLY A 18 -27.33 -25.48 -17.48
N PRO A 19 -27.17 -26.69 -16.90
CA PRO A 19 -25.99 -27.54 -17.10
C PRO A 19 -25.62 -27.74 -18.59
N THR A 20 -26.60 -27.61 -19.48
CA THR A 20 -26.47 -27.64 -20.95
C THR A 20 -25.53 -26.59 -21.53
N LEU A 21 -25.52 -25.34 -21.02
CA LEU A 21 -24.66 -24.28 -21.57
C LEU A 21 -23.21 -24.41 -21.10
N ALA A 22 -23.00 -24.98 -19.91
CA ALA A 22 -21.67 -25.34 -19.41
C ALA A 22 -21.06 -26.48 -20.25
N HIS A 23 -21.85 -27.52 -20.58
CA HIS A 23 -21.40 -28.65 -21.40
C HIS A 23 -21.04 -28.24 -22.85
N LEU A 24 -21.68 -27.21 -23.40
CA LEU A 24 -21.37 -26.70 -24.74
C LEU A 24 -20.06 -25.92 -24.80
N VAL A 25 -19.65 -25.28 -23.71
CA VAL A 25 -18.44 -24.42 -23.64
C VAL A 25 -17.22 -25.20 -23.13
N GLU A 26 -17.43 -26.29 -22.39
CA GLU A 26 -16.37 -27.12 -21.81
C GLU A 26 -15.36 -27.65 -22.85
N PRO A 27 -15.75 -28.18 -24.03
CA PRO A 27 -14.80 -28.58 -25.07
C PRO A 27 -13.96 -27.42 -25.60
N MET A 28 -14.53 -26.21 -25.71
CA MET A 28 -13.79 -25.02 -26.13
C MET A 28 -12.76 -24.61 -25.08
N LEU A 29 -13.14 -24.60 -23.80
CA LEU A 29 -12.23 -24.28 -22.70
C LEU A 29 -11.10 -25.31 -22.57
N ALA A 30 -11.41 -26.59 -22.75
CA ALA A 30 -10.42 -27.66 -22.81
C ALA A 30 -9.47 -27.46 -23.99
N GLY A 31 -10.01 -27.23 -25.20
CA GLY A 31 -9.24 -26.95 -26.41
C GLY A 31 -8.31 -25.74 -26.25
N MET A 32 -8.80 -24.64 -25.67
CA MET A 32 -7.99 -23.44 -25.39
C MET A 32 -6.88 -23.74 -24.38
N SER A 33 -7.18 -24.50 -23.33
CA SER A 33 -6.20 -24.85 -22.29
C SER A 33 -5.09 -25.76 -22.85
N THR A 34 -5.46 -26.78 -23.61
CA THR A 34 -4.53 -27.71 -24.27
C THR A 34 -3.68 -26.97 -25.31
N THR A 35 -4.30 -26.14 -26.15
CA THR A 35 -3.59 -25.33 -27.16
C THR A 35 -2.56 -24.42 -26.49
N ARG A 36 -2.95 -23.74 -25.41
CA ARG A 36 -2.04 -22.91 -24.60
C ARG A 36 -0.87 -23.73 -24.06
N GLN A 37 -1.13 -24.92 -23.51
CA GLN A 37 -0.08 -25.79 -22.96
C GLN A 37 0.91 -26.23 -24.05
N HIS A 38 0.42 -26.69 -25.20
CA HIS A 38 1.25 -27.12 -26.32
C HIS A 38 2.06 -25.98 -26.91
N LEU A 39 1.44 -24.82 -27.14
CA LEU A 39 2.13 -23.64 -27.66
C LEU A 39 3.26 -23.21 -26.72
N LEU A 40 2.99 -23.11 -25.41
CA LEU A 40 4.01 -22.72 -24.44
C LEU A 40 5.16 -23.75 -24.39
N ALA A 41 4.84 -25.05 -24.40
CA ALA A 41 5.86 -26.09 -24.43
C ALA A 41 6.75 -25.99 -25.68
N TRP A 42 6.14 -25.78 -26.85
CA TRP A 42 6.84 -25.61 -28.12
C TRP A 42 7.73 -24.37 -28.12
N VAL A 43 7.21 -23.21 -27.69
CA VAL A 43 7.98 -21.95 -27.57
C VAL A 43 9.15 -22.12 -26.61
N HIS A 44 8.94 -22.77 -25.46
CA HIS A 44 10.02 -23.02 -24.50
C HIS A 44 11.14 -23.89 -25.07
N ALA A 45 10.78 -24.96 -25.79
CA ALA A 45 11.75 -25.86 -26.40
C ALA A 45 12.61 -25.14 -27.46
N HIS A 46 11.97 -24.40 -28.37
CA HIS A 46 12.68 -23.66 -29.43
C HIS A 46 13.52 -22.52 -28.86
N GLY A 47 13.00 -21.78 -27.87
CA GLY A 47 13.76 -20.73 -27.21
C GLY A 47 15.01 -21.26 -26.49
N LEU A 48 14.93 -22.43 -25.86
CA LEU A 48 16.09 -23.06 -25.22
C LEU A 48 17.11 -23.57 -26.25
N ALA A 49 16.66 -24.13 -27.38
CA ALA A 49 17.55 -24.53 -28.46
C ALA A 49 18.28 -23.34 -29.08
N ALA A 50 17.57 -22.22 -29.29
CA ALA A 50 18.15 -20.97 -29.78
C ALA A 50 19.19 -20.41 -28.79
N LEU A 51 18.93 -20.48 -27.47
CA LEU A 51 19.91 -20.09 -26.46
C LEU A 51 21.16 -20.99 -26.47
N ASP A 52 20.98 -22.30 -26.63
CA ASP A 52 22.11 -23.23 -26.70
C ASP A 52 22.98 -22.93 -27.94
N GLU A 53 22.38 -22.54 -29.08
CA GLU A 53 23.13 -22.11 -30.28
C GLU A 53 23.82 -20.77 -30.07
N LEU A 54 23.11 -19.76 -29.56
CA LEU A 54 23.69 -18.46 -29.22
C LEU A 54 24.93 -18.60 -28.34
N PHE A 55 24.88 -19.47 -27.31
CA PHE A 55 26.05 -19.68 -26.44
C PHE A 55 27.22 -20.36 -27.16
N ARG A 56 26.97 -21.22 -28.16
CA ARG A 56 28.02 -21.82 -28.99
C ARG A 56 28.64 -20.77 -29.90
N GLU A 57 27.82 -19.97 -30.58
CA GLU A 57 28.27 -18.88 -31.43
C GLU A 57 29.12 -17.87 -30.66
N GLU A 58 28.67 -17.44 -29.47
CA GLU A 58 29.45 -16.53 -28.61
C GLU A 58 30.77 -17.15 -28.15
N ALA A 59 30.78 -18.45 -27.82
CA ALA A 59 32.01 -19.15 -27.46
C ALA A 59 32.99 -19.25 -28.64
N VAL A 60 32.48 -19.48 -29.86
CA VAL A 60 33.29 -19.48 -31.09
C VAL A 60 33.80 -18.08 -31.42
N ALA A 61 32.98 -17.04 -31.23
CA ALA A 61 33.42 -15.66 -31.42
C ALA A 61 34.56 -15.27 -30.48
N LEU A 62 34.54 -15.76 -29.23
CA LEU A 62 35.58 -15.47 -28.24
C LEU A 62 36.85 -16.32 -28.37
N ALA A 63 36.70 -17.62 -28.64
CA ALA A 63 37.81 -18.59 -28.59
C ALA A 63 38.20 -19.19 -29.95
N GLY A 64 37.52 -18.78 -31.03
CA GLY A 64 37.63 -19.39 -32.35
C GLY A 64 36.87 -20.73 -32.48
N PRO A 65 36.83 -21.32 -33.68
CA PRO A 65 36.22 -22.62 -33.92
C PRO A 65 36.94 -23.71 -33.11
N LYS A 66 36.15 -24.60 -32.52
CA LYS A 66 36.67 -25.71 -31.70
C LYS A 66 37.51 -26.68 -32.55
N GLY A 67 38.63 -27.15 -31.99
CA GLY A 67 39.49 -28.15 -32.65
C GLY A 67 40.39 -27.63 -33.76
N ARG A 68 40.35 -26.32 -34.09
CA ARG A 68 41.25 -25.71 -35.08
C ARG A 68 42.36 -24.93 -34.39
N HIS A 69 43.56 -24.92 -34.95
CA HIS A 69 44.65 -24.08 -34.48
C HIS A 69 44.45 -22.62 -34.94
N GLN A 70 44.73 -21.66 -34.05
CA GLN A 70 44.56 -20.22 -34.26
C GLN A 70 45.61 -19.50 -33.40
N PRO A 71 46.68 -18.97 -34.02
CA PRO A 71 47.81 -18.38 -33.31
C PRO A 71 47.40 -17.18 -32.44
N GLN A 72 46.57 -16.29 -32.99
CA GLN A 72 46.12 -15.03 -32.39
C GLN A 72 45.00 -15.19 -31.34
N ARG A 73 44.62 -16.42 -30.94
CA ARG A 73 43.47 -16.61 -30.03
C ARG A 73 43.77 -16.03 -28.64
N THR A 74 42.81 -15.30 -28.10
CA THR A 74 42.85 -14.75 -26.73
C THR A 74 42.23 -15.69 -25.70
N HIS A 75 41.33 -16.58 -26.13
CA HIS A 75 40.63 -17.56 -25.30
C HIS A 75 40.76 -18.98 -25.85
N HIS A 76 40.48 -19.98 -25.01
CA HIS A 76 40.36 -21.38 -25.39
C HIS A 76 39.09 -22.02 -24.83
N HIS A 77 38.55 -23.01 -25.54
CA HIS A 77 37.41 -23.81 -25.08
C HIS A 77 37.81 -24.67 -23.87
N TRP A 78 36.95 -24.74 -22.86
CA TRP A 78 37.22 -25.43 -21.58
C TRP A 78 36.01 -26.25 -21.10
N GLY A 79 35.37 -26.96 -22.03
CA GLY A 79 34.21 -27.80 -21.75
C GLY A 79 32.90 -27.03 -21.60
N THR A 80 32.01 -27.52 -20.72
CA THR A 80 30.69 -26.92 -20.47
C THR A 80 30.44 -26.75 -18.98
N ALA A 81 29.57 -25.81 -18.62
CA ALA A 81 29.08 -25.61 -17.25
C ALA A 81 27.58 -25.37 -17.24
N ALA A 82 26.94 -25.69 -16.13
CA ALA A 82 25.57 -25.28 -15.90
C ALA A 82 25.52 -23.82 -15.41
N THR A 83 24.50 -23.09 -15.86
CA THR A 83 24.19 -21.73 -15.42
C THR A 83 22.70 -21.59 -15.17
N GLU A 84 22.32 -20.63 -14.34
CA GLU A 84 20.91 -20.32 -14.07
C GLU A 84 20.53 -19.02 -14.77
N LEU A 85 19.45 -19.04 -15.55
CA LEU A 85 18.87 -17.86 -16.19
C LEU A 85 17.45 -17.64 -15.68
N THR A 86 17.03 -16.37 -15.59
CA THR A 86 15.67 -16.04 -15.19
C THR A 86 14.70 -16.26 -16.37
N PHE A 87 13.66 -17.06 -16.14
CA PHE A 87 12.64 -17.38 -17.14
C PHE A 87 11.29 -17.64 -16.46
N GLY A 88 10.21 -17.01 -16.94
CA GLY A 88 8.85 -17.32 -16.49
C GLY A 88 8.61 -17.20 -14.97
N GLY A 89 9.28 -16.27 -14.29
CA GLY A 89 9.16 -16.12 -12.83
C GLY A 89 9.84 -17.25 -12.04
N ARG A 90 10.86 -17.89 -12.61
CA ARG A 90 11.74 -18.85 -11.94
C ARG A 90 13.15 -18.77 -12.53
N ARG A 91 14.09 -19.52 -11.95
CA ARG A 91 15.40 -19.76 -12.56
C ARG A 91 15.41 -21.12 -13.22
N VAL A 92 15.81 -21.18 -14.48
CA VAL A 92 15.95 -22.41 -15.26
C VAL A 92 17.44 -22.69 -15.43
N GLN A 93 17.86 -23.92 -15.14
CA GLN A 93 19.23 -24.33 -15.33
C GLN A 93 19.47 -24.69 -16.80
N VAL A 94 20.44 -24.04 -17.43
CA VAL A 94 20.85 -24.30 -18.80
C VAL A 94 22.34 -24.63 -18.86
N ARG A 95 22.77 -25.38 -19.88
CA ARG A 95 24.19 -25.65 -20.12
C ARG A 95 24.74 -24.56 -21.04
N ARG A 96 25.97 -24.12 -20.79
CA ARG A 96 26.71 -23.23 -21.68
C ARG A 96 28.12 -23.78 -21.92
N PRO A 97 28.75 -23.49 -23.06
CA PRO A 97 30.18 -23.65 -23.24
C PRO A 97 30.96 -22.79 -22.25
N ARG A 98 32.16 -23.24 -21.89
CA ARG A 98 33.13 -22.48 -21.09
C ARG A 98 34.27 -22.05 -21.99
N VAL A 99 34.64 -20.79 -21.90
CA VAL A 99 35.83 -20.23 -22.54
C VAL A 99 36.72 -19.61 -21.48
N ARG A 100 38.02 -19.86 -21.57
CA ARG A 100 39.03 -19.36 -20.63
C ARG A 100 40.04 -18.50 -21.34
N ARG A 101 40.45 -17.39 -20.72
CA ARG A 101 41.51 -16.52 -21.23
C ARG A 101 42.85 -17.27 -21.16
N ARG A 102 43.75 -17.01 -22.11
CA ARG A 102 45.14 -17.52 -22.03
C ARG A 102 45.86 -17.06 -20.76
N ALA A 103 45.62 -15.82 -20.33
CA ALA A 103 46.16 -15.25 -19.10
C ALA A 103 45.49 -15.80 -17.81
N GLY A 104 44.56 -16.74 -17.92
CA GLY A 104 43.82 -17.32 -16.80
C GLY A 104 42.43 -16.71 -16.57
N GLY A 105 41.55 -17.50 -15.94
CA GLY A 105 40.16 -17.11 -15.65
C GLY A 105 39.15 -17.52 -16.72
N GLU A 106 37.92 -17.84 -16.28
CA GLU A 106 36.78 -18.11 -17.18
C GLU A 106 36.13 -16.80 -17.61
N ALA A 107 35.94 -16.62 -18.92
CA ALA A 107 35.18 -15.50 -19.45
C ALA A 107 33.67 -15.82 -19.39
N THR A 108 32.87 -14.81 -19.04
CA THR A 108 31.41 -14.93 -19.06
C THR A 108 30.92 -14.59 -20.46
N LEU A 109 30.08 -15.46 -21.03
CA LEU A 109 29.45 -15.20 -22.33
C LEU A 109 28.51 -13.97 -22.23
N PRO A 110 28.50 -13.05 -23.22
CA PRO A 110 27.73 -11.81 -23.15
C PRO A 110 26.23 -12.00 -22.87
N SER A 111 25.58 -12.94 -23.55
CA SER A 111 24.18 -13.28 -23.32
C SER A 111 23.93 -13.80 -21.91
N VAL A 112 24.82 -14.64 -21.36
CA VAL A 112 24.72 -15.15 -19.98
C VAL A 112 24.83 -14.01 -18.98
N ALA A 113 25.73 -13.05 -19.18
CA ALA A 113 25.78 -11.86 -18.34
C ALA A 113 24.48 -11.06 -18.42
N THR A 114 23.97 -10.83 -19.64
CA THR A 114 22.74 -10.07 -19.91
C THR A 114 21.49 -10.70 -19.27
N PHE A 115 21.32 -12.01 -19.41
CA PHE A 115 20.16 -12.72 -18.84
C PHE A 115 20.26 -12.91 -17.32
N ARG A 116 21.46 -12.82 -16.73
CA ARG A 116 21.63 -12.83 -15.26
C ARG A 116 21.33 -11.47 -14.62
N THR A 117 21.61 -10.36 -15.31
CA THR A 117 21.39 -9.01 -14.77
C THR A 117 19.93 -8.55 -14.87
N ARG A 118 19.22 -8.97 -15.93
CA ARG A 118 17.77 -8.76 -16.06
C ARG A 118 17.01 -9.78 -15.20
N ASP A 119 16.78 -9.46 -13.92
CA ASP A 119 15.97 -10.31 -13.02
C ASP A 119 14.52 -9.78 -12.87
N PRO A 120 13.61 -10.01 -13.84
CA PRO A 120 12.19 -9.68 -13.67
C PRO A 120 11.51 -10.55 -12.61
N LEU A 121 12.17 -11.62 -12.14
CA LEU A 121 11.65 -12.55 -11.14
C LEU A 121 11.14 -11.80 -9.91
N THR A 122 11.96 -10.90 -9.38
CA THR A 122 11.61 -10.17 -8.17
C THR A 122 10.36 -9.32 -8.39
N ALA A 123 10.30 -8.57 -9.50
CA ALA A 123 9.17 -7.69 -9.80
C ALA A 123 7.88 -8.51 -10.01
N ARG A 124 7.94 -9.57 -10.83
CA ARG A 124 6.80 -10.47 -11.09
C ARG A 124 6.33 -11.16 -9.82
N MET A 125 7.26 -11.65 -9.00
CA MET A 125 6.95 -12.25 -7.70
C MET A 125 6.21 -11.27 -6.80
N MET A 126 6.72 -10.04 -6.65
CA MET A 126 6.04 -9.02 -5.85
C MET A 126 4.65 -8.69 -6.41
N GLN A 127 4.50 -8.57 -7.72
CA GLN A 127 3.19 -8.36 -8.36
C GLN A 127 2.20 -9.49 -8.05
N GLN A 128 2.62 -10.75 -8.15
CA GLN A 128 1.75 -11.90 -7.84
C GLN A 128 1.32 -11.89 -6.37
N LEU A 129 2.27 -11.62 -5.45
CA LEU A 129 1.96 -11.53 -4.02
C LEU A 129 0.98 -10.39 -3.71
N LEU A 130 1.17 -9.23 -4.34
CA LEU A 130 0.29 -8.07 -4.21
C LEU A 130 -1.08 -8.30 -4.87
N ALA A 131 -1.18 -9.17 -5.87
CA ALA A 131 -2.44 -9.64 -6.45
C ALA A 131 -3.15 -10.69 -5.58
N GLY A 132 -2.50 -11.17 -4.52
CA GLY A 132 -3.08 -12.11 -3.55
C GLY A 132 -2.66 -13.56 -3.75
N VAL A 133 -1.71 -13.86 -4.64
CA VAL A 133 -1.10 -15.20 -4.70
C VAL A 133 -0.30 -15.43 -3.43
N SER A 134 -0.58 -16.52 -2.71
CA SER A 134 0.21 -16.86 -1.51
C SER A 134 1.61 -17.36 -1.92
N MET A 135 2.62 -17.23 -1.04
CA MET A 135 3.95 -17.79 -1.32
C MET A 135 3.93 -19.31 -1.55
N ARG A 136 2.92 -20.03 -1.02
CA ARG A 136 2.74 -21.47 -1.26
C ARG A 136 2.20 -21.75 -2.66
N HIS A 137 1.39 -20.86 -3.20
CA HIS A 137 0.77 -20.97 -4.52
C HIS A 137 1.56 -20.23 -5.60
N TYR A 138 2.68 -19.58 -5.26
CA TYR A 138 3.47 -18.83 -6.22
C TYR A 138 3.90 -19.70 -7.39
N GLU A 139 4.43 -20.89 -7.11
CA GLU A 139 4.84 -21.82 -8.17
C GLU A 139 3.69 -22.21 -9.10
N GLY A 140 2.50 -22.47 -8.56
CA GLY A 140 1.30 -22.79 -9.35
C GLY A 140 0.73 -21.59 -10.13
N SER A 141 1.13 -20.36 -9.80
CA SER A 141 0.75 -19.16 -10.54
C SER A 141 1.63 -18.86 -11.76
N LEU A 142 2.70 -19.64 -11.94
CA LEU A 142 3.62 -19.51 -13.05
C LEU A 142 3.23 -20.47 -14.18
N GLU A 143 3.73 -20.20 -15.37
CA GLU A 143 3.58 -21.10 -16.52
C GLU A 143 4.21 -22.48 -16.27
N ALA A 144 3.87 -23.48 -17.08
CA ALA A 144 4.46 -24.80 -16.97
C ALA A 144 5.99 -24.75 -16.99
N ARG A 145 6.63 -25.68 -16.25
CA ARG A 145 8.10 -25.78 -16.25
C ARG A 145 8.58 -26.21 -17.64
N PRO A 146 9.67 -25.63 -18.17
CA PRO A 146 10.30 -26.18 -19.36
C PRO A 146 10.68 -27.64 -19.13
N SER A 147 10.33 -28.53 -20.06
CA SER A 147 10.60 -29.96 -19.95
C SER A 147 12.11 -30.23 -19.89
N GLY A 148 12.51 -31.21 -19.07
CA GLY A 148 13.91 -31.65 -18.98
C GLY A 148 14.91 -30.67 -18.37
N ARG A 149 14.49 -29.50 -17.89
CA ARG A 149 15.38 -28.50 -17.28
C ARG A 149 15.07 -28.31 -15.78
N PRO A 150 16.05 -28.48 -14.88
CA PRO A 150 15.86 -28.17 -13.46
C PRO A 150 15.49 -26.70 -13.24
N THR A 151 14.60 -26.45 -12.28
CA THR A 151 14.17 -25.08 -11.93
C THR A 151 14.37 -24.78 -10.46
N ARG A 152 14.64 -23.51 -10.13
CA ARG A 152 14.82 -23.02 -8.77
C ARG A 152 14.13 -21.67 -8.56
N GLY A 153 14.01 -21.25 -7.31
CA GLY A 153 13.51 -19.91 -6.96
C GLY A 153 12.00 -19.76 -6.83
N SER A 154 11.21 -20.73 -7.28
CA SER A 154 9.74 -20.73 -7.20
C SER A 154 9.17 -21.30 -5.89
N SER A 155 9.99 -22.02 -5.10
CA SER A 155 9.51 -22.64 -3.86
C SER A 155 9.13 -21.59 -2.81
N LYS A 156 8.16 -21.92 -1.93
CA LYS A 156 7.72 -21.07 -0.81
C LYS A 156 8.88 -20.44 -0.04
N SER A 157 9.89 -21.24 0.31
CA SER A 157 11.04 -20.77 1.09
C SER A 157 11.95 -19.83 0.30
N ALA A 158 12.14 -20.08 -1.01
CA ALA A 158 12.92 -19.20 -1.87
C ALA A 158 12.22 -17.85 -2.09
N VAL A 159 10.90 -17.88 -2.34
CA VAL A 159 10.04 -16.70 -2.44
C VAL A 159 10.09 -15.90 -1.14
N SER A 160 9.88 -16.56 0.00
CA SER A 160 9.91 -15.91 1.31
C SER A 160 11.23 -15.18 1.58
N ARG A 161 12.38 -15.84 1.35
CA ARG A 161 13.70 -15.20 1.51
C ARG A 161 13.86 -13.97 0.62
N THR A 162 13.44 -14.07 -0.64
CA THR A 162 13.53 -12.97 -1.60
C THR A 162 12.66 -11.78 -1.18
N VAL A 163 11.41 -12.05 -0.77
CA VAL A 163 10.49 -11.03 -0.27
C VAL A 163 11.02 -10.38 0.99
N VAL A 164 11.49 -11.14 1.97
CA VAL A 164 12.06 -10.59 3.21
C VAL A 164 13.21 -9.65 2.90
N ARG A 165 14.18 -10.09 2.08
CA ARG A 165 15.34 -9.28 1.69
C ARG A 165 14.91 -7.97 1.01
N ARG A 166 14.05 -8.06 -0.01
CA ARG A 166 13.64 -6.89 -0.82
C ARG A 166 12.75 -5.93 -0.05
N THR A 167 11.79 -6.45 0.72
CA THR A 167 10.91 -5.61 1.54
C THR A 167 11.67 -4.93 2.66
N ARG A 168 12.66 -5.59 3.27
CA ARG A 168 13.52 -4.95 4.28
C ARG A 168 14.29 -3.78 3.69
N GLN A 169 15.01 -4.01 2.59
CA GLN A 169 15.79 -2.98 1.93
C GLN A 169 14.91 -1.78 1.53
N ARG A 170 13.85 -2.02 0.75
CA ARG A 170 13.00 -0.95 0.23
C ARG A 170 12.26 -0.21 1.34
N LEU A 171 11.86 -0.91 2.41
CA LEU A 171 11.24 -0.26 3.56
C LEU A 171 12.24 0.59 4.35
N GLN A 172 13.46 0.09 4.54
CA GLN A 172 14.52 0.84 5.22
C GLN A 172 14.85 2.10 4.42
N GLU A 173 15.06 1.99 3.11
CA GLU A 173 15.27 3.14 2.21
C GLU A 173 14.12 4.14 2.33
N TYR A 174 12.87 3.68 2.32
CA TYR A 174 11.70 4.56 2.40
C TYR A 174 11.51 5.24 3.75
N LEU A 175 11.73 4.52 4.86
CA LEU A 175 11.58 5.07 6.21
C LEU A 175 12.79 5.89 6.64
N ALA A 176 13.96 5.69 6.05
CA ALA A 176 15.16 6.50 6.31
C ALA A 176 15.32 7.68 5.36
N ARG A 177 14.48 7.80 4.33
CA ARG A 177 14.60 8.88 3.34
C ARG A 177 14.48 10.24 4.00
N ARG A 178 15.29 11.18 3.52
CA ARG A 178 15.15 12.59 3.81
C ARG A 178 13.78 13.10 3.36
N LEU A 179 13.21 14.00 4.16
CA LEU A 179 11.92 14.65 3.95
C LEU A 179 12.08 16.14 3.65
N ASP A 180 13.32 16.60 3.41
CA ASP A 180 13.61 17.99 3.05
C ASP A 180 12.90 18.38 1.75
N GLY A 181 12.50 19.65 1.65
CA GLY A 181 11.87 20.21 0.44
C GLY A 181 10.44 19.72 0.19
N LEU A 182 9.88 18.89 1.07
CA LEU A 182 8.47 18.49 1.01
C LEU A 182 7.58 19.59 1.57
N GLU A 183 7.01 20.42 0.70
CA GLU A 183 6.04 21.46 1.08
C GLU A 183 4.70 20.82 1.49
N MET A 184 4.50 20.59 2.79
CA MET A 184 3.29 19.99 3.35
C MET A 184 2.28 21.06 3.76
N VAL A 185 1.03 20.92 3.32
CA VAL A 185 -0.08 21.83 3.69
C VAL A 185 -1.03 21.24 4.72
N ALA A 186 -1.06 19.91 4.83
CA ALA A 186 -1.84 19.19 5.82
C ALA A 186 -1.27 17.79 6.04
N LEU A 187 -1.50 17.23 7.22
CA LEU A 187 -1.10 15.87 7.58
C LEU A 187 -2.29 15.10 8.15
N PHE A 188 -2.29 13.80 7.90
CA PHE A 188 -3.22 12.85 8.49
C PHE A 188 -2.43 11.89 9.36
N MET A 189 -2.96 11.59 10.55
CA MET A 189 -2.37 10.62 11.47
C MET A 189 -3.46 9.68 11.97
N ASP A 190 -3.19 8.39 11.94
CA ASP A 190 -4.18 7.36 12.29
C ASP A 190 -3.49 6.08 12.77
N GLY A 191 -4.18 5.35 13.65
CA GLY A 191 -3.79 4.05 14.17
C GLY A 191 -4.47 2.91 13.42
N VAL A 192 -3.70 1.92 12.98
CA VAL A 192 -4.24 0.66 12.44
C VAL A 192 -3.76 -0.53 13.24
N VAL A 193 -4.70 -1.36 13.69
CA VAL A 193 -4.36 -2.67 14.28
C VAL A 193 -4.15 -3.69 13.17
N VAL A 194 -2.92 -4.20 13.07
CA VAL A 194 -2.56 -5.32 12.17
C VAL A 194 -1.96 -6.43 13.02
N ALA A 195 -2.58 -7.61 12.96
CA ALA A 195 -2.11 -8.80 13.68
C ALA A 195 -2.03 -8.62 15.21
N HIS A 196 -2.96 -7.89 15.83
CA HIS A 196 -2.93 -7.54 17.26
C HIS A 196 -1.78 -6.61 17.67
N GLN A 197 -1.20 -5.85 16.73
CA GLN A 197 -0.28 -4.77 17.05
C GLN A 197 -0.74 -3.49 16.36
N THR A 198 -0.69 -2.40 17.09
CA THR A 198 -1.01 -1.08 16.55
C THR A 198 0.15 -0.58 15.71
N ALA A 199 -0.17 0.01 14.56
CA ALA A 199 0.75 0.76 13.74
C ALA A 199 0.19 2.16 13.55
N ILE A 200 0.95 3.16 13.99
CA ILE A 200 0.65 4.56 13.73
C ILE A 200 1.24 4.92 12.38
N VAL A 201 0.46 5.59 11.54
CA VAL A 201 0.85 6.00 10.20
C VAL A 201 0.61 7.49 10.03
N VAL A 202 1.55 8.17 9.37
CA VAL A 202 1.39 9.58 8.97
C VAL A 202 1.37 9.69 7.46
N LEU A 203 0.40 10.43 6.93
CA LEU A 203 0.21 10.72 5.51
C LEU A 203 0.18 12.24 5.31
N GLY A 204 1.15 12.78 4.57
CA GLY A 204 1.21 14.20 4.23
C GLY A 204 0.46 14.51 2.93
N ILE A 205 -0.09 15.71 2.85
CA ILE A 205 -0.60 16.34 1.63
C ILE A 205 0.35 17.46 1.24
N THR A 206 0.94 17.35 0.06
CA THR A 206 1.83 18.39 -0.48
C THR A 206 1.04 19.56 -1.03
N ARG A 207 1.68 20.72 -1.21
CA ARG A 207 1.08 21.93 -1.77
C ARG A 207 0.49 21.71 -3.17
N ASP A 208 1.10 20.87 -3.99
CA ASP A 208 0.57 20.46 -5.31
C ASP A 208 -0.59 19.43 -5.22
N GLY A 209 -1.01 19.07 -4.01
CA GLY A 209 -2.08 18.12 -3.72
C GLY A 209 -1.69 16.65 -3.80
N GLY A 210 -0.40 16.34 -3.95
CA GLY A 210 0.14 14.99 -3.81
C GLY A 210 -0.12 14.40 -2.43
N LYS A 211 -0.13 13.06 -2.35
CA LYS A 211 -0.32 12.32 -1.10
C LYS A 211 0.91 11.49 -0.84
N VAL A 212 1.54 11.66 0.32
CA VAL A 212 2.85 11.10 0.60
C VAL A 212 2.84 10.42 1.96
N PRO A 213 2.88 9.08 2.05
CA PRO A 213 3.13 8.41 3.32
C PRO A 213 4.49 8.84 3.87
N LEU A 214 4.52 9.39 5.08
CA LEU A 214 5.73 9.96 5.67
C LEU A 214 6.46 8.98 6.58
N GLY A 215 5.70 8.14 7.29
CA GLY A 215 6.28 7.17 8.20
C GLY A 215 5.26 6.24 8.83
N LEU A 216 5.79 5.23 9.52
CA LEU A 216 5.02 4.33 10.35
C LEU A 216 5.81 3.94 11.59
N ARG A 217 5.11 3.74 12.71
CA ARG A 217 5.70 3.19 13.94
C ARG A 217 4.80 2.14 14.55
N LEU A 218 5.39 1.04 15.01
CA LEU A 218 4.65 -0.04 15.67
C LEU A 218 4.61 0.23 17.17
N GLY A 219 3.46 -0.01 17.78
CA GLY A 219 3.22 0.09 19.22
C GLY A 219 2.31 -1.02 19.71
N SER A 220 2.28 -1.26 21.02
CA SER A 220 1.32 -2.18 21.65
C SER A 220 -0.11 -1.64 21.58
N THR A 221 -0.27 -0.34 21.80
CA THR A 221 -1.52 0.42 21.69
C THR A 221 -1.27 1.74 20.96
N GLU A 222 -2.35 2.47 20.70
CA GLU A 222 -2.25 3.88 20.29
C GLU A 222 -2.02 4.75 21.51
N ASN A 223 -0.75 4.92 21.89
CA ASN A 223 -0.37 5.78 23.01
C ASN A 223 0.46 6.98 22.53
N ALA A 224 0.49 8.03 23.35
CA ALA A 224 1.17 9.28 23.02
C ALA A 224 2.68 9.10 22.80
N VAL A 225 3.33 8.14 23.47
CA VAL A 225 4.77 7.88 23.33
C VAL A 225 5.09 7.41 21.91
N VAL A 226 4.41 6.36 21.42
CA VAL A 226 4.62 5.81 20.08
C VAL A 226 4.32 6.85 19.00
N CYS A 227 3.33 7.71 19.24
CA CYS A 227 2.97 8.80 18.34
C CYS A 227 4.06 9.88 18.31
N THR A 228 4.53 10.32 19.48
CA THR A 228 5.59 11.32 19.64
C THR A 228 6.88 10.85 18.98
N GLU A 229 7.29 9.60 19.21
CA GLU A 229 8.47 9.03 18.58
C GLU A 229 8.38 8.98 17.05
N LEU A 230 7.17 8.75 16.49
CA LEU A 230 6.98 8.81 15.05
C LEU A 230 7.13 10.24 14.53
N LEU A 231 6.53 11.22 15.20
CA LEU A 231 6.62 12.63 14.81
C LEU A 231 8.05 13.17 14.91
N GLN A 232 8.76 12.87 16.00
CA GLN A 232 10.17 13.22 16.16
C GLN A 232 11.06 12.59 15.08
N ASP A 233 10.79 11.34 14.70
CA ASP A 233 11.47 10.68 13.58
C ASP A 233 11.21 11.39 12.24
N LEU A 234 10.00 11.90 11.99
CA LEU A 234 9.73 12.71 10.78
C LEU A 234 10.57 13.99 10.78
N LEU A 235 10.63 14.69 11.91
CA LEU A 235 11.38 15.94 12.06
C LEU A 235 12.90 15.72 11.91
N ALA A 236 13.44 14.68 12.54
CA ALA A 236 14.85 14.32 12.41
C ALA A 236 15.25 13.98 10.96
N ARG A 237 14.29 13.48 10.16
CA ARG A 237 14.47 13.24 8.71
C ARG A 237 14.34 14.49 7.84
N GLY A 238 14.11 15.67 8.42
CA GLY A 238 14.06 16.94 7.69
C GLY A 238 12.66 17.40 7.30
N LEU A 239 11.60 16.78 7.86
CA LEU A 239 10.25 17.31 7.66
C LEU A 239 10.17 18.70 8.28
N THR A 240 10.05 19.72 7.44
CA THR A 240 9.86 21.10 7.87
C THR A 240 8.39 21.46 7.75
N LEU A 241 7.82 21.99 8.83
CA LEU A 241 6.44 22.45 8.89
C LEU A 241 6.46 23.94 9.24
N ASP A 242 6.25 24.79 8.25
CA ASP A 242 6.32 26.23 8.43
C ASP A 242 5.03 26.77 9.04
N GLY A 243 5.13 27.33 10.25
CA GLY A 243 3.99 27.94 10.94
C GLY A 243 2.92 26.94 11.34
N ARG A 244 1.65 27.35 11.23
CA ARG A 244 0.49 26.52 11.58
C ARG A 244 0.18 25.52 10.47
N VAL A 245 -0.01 24.25 10.84
CA VAL A 245 -0.31 23.16 9.90
C VAL A 245 -1.54 22.39 10.34
N LEU A 246 -2.42 22.06 9.37
CA LEU A 246 -3.62 21.28 9.62
C LEU A 246 -3.28 19.80 9.83
N TRP A 247 -3.69 19.26 10.98
CA TRP A 247 -3.62 17.85 11.31
C TRP A 247 -5.02 17.24 11.37
N VAL A 248 -5.30 16.25 10.52
CA VAL A 248 -6.54 15.49 10.54
C VAL A 248 -6.32 14.15 11.22
N ILE A 249 -7.01 13.95 12.34
CA ILE A 249 -6.93 12.72 13.14
C ILE A 249 -8.33 12.12 13.32
N ASP A 250 -8.39 10.89 13.81
CA ASP A 250 -9.62 10.29 14.31
C ASP A 250 -9.97 10.86 15.71
N ASP A 251 -10.56 10.06 16.61
CA ASP A 251 -10.86 10.46 17.99
C ASP A 251 -9.77 10.01 18.99
N GLY A 252 -8.59 9.62 18.48
CA GLY A 252 -7.47 9.09 19.24
C GLY A 252 -6.84 10.07 20.22
N LYS A 253 -7.08 9.87 21.53
CA LYS A 253 -6.49 10.69 22.60
C LYS A 253 -4.95 10.67 22.58
N GLY A 254 -4.36 9.53 22.22
CA GLY A 254 -2.90 9.39 22.08
C GLY A 254 -2.34 10.25 20.94
N LEU A 255 -3.03 10.30 19.80
CA LEU A 255 -2.67 11.15 18.66
C LEU A 255 -2.73 12.63 19.03
N ARG A 256 -3.86 13.05 19.62
CA ARG A 256 -4.09 14.44 20.04
C ARG A 256 -3.04 14.91 21.05
N LYS A 257 -2.71 14.07 22.04
CA LYS A 257 -1.69 14.41 23.03
C LYS A 257 -0.32 14.58 22.37
N ALA A 258 0.11 13.63 21.53
CA ALA A 258 1.41 13.71 20.87
C ALA A 258 1.53 14.94 19.95
N LEU A 259 0.47 15.32 19.24
CA LEU A 259 0.48 16.54 18.44
C LEU A 259 0.65 17.80 19.29
N GLY A 260 -0.02 17.87 20.45
CA GLY A 260 0.16 18.96 21.40
C GLY A 260 1.58 18.99 21.99
N ASP A 261 2.12 17.84 22.36
CA ASP A 261 3.45 17.73 22.96
C ASP A 261 4.57 18.10 21.96
N VAL A 262 4.40 17.78 20.66
CA VAL A 262 5.44 18.01 19.63
C VAL A 262 5.31 19.37 18.95
N PHE A 263 4.09 19.82 18.66
CA PHE A 263 3.85 21.01 17.83
C PHE A 263 3.10 22.13 18.54
N GLY A 264 2.53 21.90 19.73
CA GLY A 264 1.73 22.90 20.44
C GLY A 264 0.65 23.53 19.55
N ASP A 265 0.55 24.86 19.59
CA ASP A 265 -0.44 25.64 18.83
C ASP A 265 -0.17 25.71 17.32
N ALA A 266 1.01 25.23 16.87
CA ALA A 266 1.29 25.05 15.45
C ALA A 266 0.48 23.89 14.85
N ALA A 267 0.06 22.90 15.66
CA ALA A 267 -0.85 21.85 15.20
C ALA A 267 -2.31 22.32 15.28
N VAL A 268 -2.86 22.73 14.12
CA VAL A 268 -4.28 23.04 13.99
C VAL A 268 -5.04 21.74 13.75
N ILE A 269 -5.77 21.26 14.76
CA ILE A 269 -6.30 19.89 14.76
C ILE A 269 -7.75 19.84 14.28
N GLN A 270 -8.01 18.96 13.31
CA GLN A 270 -9.33 18.56 12.87
C GLN A 270 -9.59 17.10 13.26
N ARG A 271 -10.58 16.84 14.13
CA ARG A 271 -11.06 15.48 14.41
C ARG A 271 -12.06 15.02 13.37
N CYS A 272 -11.98 13.76 12.97
CA CYS A 272 -12.85 13.20 11.95
C CYS A 272 -14.33 13.22 12.36
N GLN A 273 -15.15 13.89 11.57
CA GLN A 273 -16.59 14.00 11.81
C GLN A 273 -17.32 12.66 11.68
N LEU A 274 -16.80 11.74 10.84
CA LEU A 274 -17.36 10.39 10.69
C LEU A 274 -17.01 9.50 11.89
N HIS A 275 -15.80 9.58 12.43
CA HIS A 275 -15.44 8.87 13.66
C HIS A 275 -16.24 9.38 14.84
N LYS A 276 -16.44 10.71 14.96
CA LYS A 276 -17.33 11.26 16.00
C LYS A 276 -18.75 10.69 15.90
N ALA A 277 -19.31 10.57 14.70
CA ALA A 277 -20.62 9.95 14.50
C ALA A 277 -20.64 8.46 14.90
N ARG A 278 -19.61 7.68 14.52
CA ARG A 278 -19.49 6.26 14.88
C ARG A 278 -19.37 6.07 16.40
N ASN A 279 -18.61 6.93 17.08
CA ASN A 279 -18.44 6.89 18.54
C ASN A 279 -19.77 7.16 19.25
N LEU A 280 -20.55 8.14 18.77
CA LEU A 280 -21.88 8.41 19.30
C LEU A 280 -22.85 7.26 19.04
N ASP A 281 -22.83 6.66 17.86
CA ASP A 281 -23.68 5.50 17.53
C ASP A 281 -23.42 4.31 18.46
N ALA A 282 -22.18 4.11 18.90
CA ALA A 282 -21.79 3.04 19.83
C ALA A 282 -22.28 3.28 21.27
N LEU A 283 -22.62 4.53 21.62
CA LEU A 283 -23.04 4.95 22.96
C LEU A 283 -24.56 5.15 23.08
N ILE A 284 -25.32 4.95 22.00
CA ILE A 284 -26.78 5.17 21.98
C ILE A 284 -27.53 3.98 21.37
N PRO A 285 -28.79 3.73 21.78
CA PRO A 285 -29.62 2.70 21.19
C PRO A 285 -29.90 2.93 19.69
N GLN A 286 -30.02 1.85 18.93
CA GLN A 286 -30.26 1.87 17.48
C GLN A 286 -31.42 2.80 17.04
N PRO A 287 -32.57 2.88 17.74
CA PRO A 287 -33.66 3.78 17.35
C PRO A 287 -33.30 5.28 17.37
N ARG A 288 -32.30 5.68 18.17
CA ARG A 288 -31.87 7.08 18.32
C ARG A 288 -30.79 7.48 17.29
N GLN A 289 -30.07 6.52 16.72
CA GLN A 289 -28.94 6.76 15.81
C GLN A 289 -29.32 7.59 14.58
N ALA A 290 -30.51 7.36 13.99
CA ALA A 290 -30.96 8.10 12.82
C ALA A 290 -31.13 9.60 13.10
N TYR A 291 -31.69 9.95 14.26
CA TYR A 291 -31.85 11.33 14.72
C TYR A 291 -30.47 11.98 14.95
N VAL A 292 -29.60 11.34 15.72
CA VAL A 292 -28.27 11.86 16.04
C VAL A 292 -27.43 12.09 14.77
N ARG A 293 -27.40 11.13 13.85
CA ARG A 293 -26.71 11.28 12.55
C ARG A 293 -27.26 12.44 11.73
N THR A 294 -28.57 12.66 11.76
CA THR A 294 -29.20 13.78 11.03
C THR A 294 -28.84 15.12 11.66
N SER A 295 -28.87 15.22 12.99
CA SER A 295 -28.46 16.41 13.74
C SER A 295 -26.99 16.77 13.49
N LEU A 296 -26.08 15.78 13.53
CA LEU A 296 -24.67 15.98 13.18
C LEU A 296 -24.49 16.50 11.76
N ARG A 297 -25.14 15.86 10.77
CA ARG A 297 -25.08 16.30 9.37
C ARG A 297 -25.59 17.73 9.19
N ARG A 298 -26.65 18.11 9.90
CA ARG A 298 -27.18 19.48 9.87
C ARG A 298 -26.18 20.47 10.45
N ALA A 299 -25.61 20.16 11.61
CA ALA A 299 -24.65 21.02 12.29
C ALA A 299 -23.38 21.23 11.46
N TYR A 300 -22.79 20.17 10.89
CA TYR A 300 -21.59 20.28 10.06
C TYR A 300 -21.82 20.96 8.69
N ARG A 301 -23.09 21.15 8.29
CA ARG A 301 -23.47 21.93 7.10
C ARG A 301 -23.89 23.36 7.42
N ALA A 302 -23.82 23.78 8.68
CA ALA A 302 -24.17 25.13 9.09
C ALA A 302 -23.29 26.18 8.37
N PRO A 303 -23.80 27.41 8.19
CA PRO A 303 -23.09 28.46 7.45
C PRO A 303 -21.85 28.98 8.19
N SER A 304 -21.76 28.79 9.50
CA SER A 304 -20.62 29.25 10.31
C SER A 304 -20.28 28.29 11.44
N ALA A 305 -19.04 28.34 11.93
CA ALA A 305 -18.58 27.56 13.07
C ALA A 305 -19.40 27.86 14.35
N ALA A 306 -19.79 29.12 14.57
CA ALA A 306 -20.64 29.51 15.68
C ALA A 306 -22.03 28.86 15.61
N ALA A 307 -22.64 28.82 14.42
CA ALA A 307 -23.92 28.15 14.22
C ALA A 307 -23.80 26.63 14.38
N ALA A 308 -22.74 26.01 13.86
CA ALA A 308 -22.46 24.59 14.04
C ALA A 308 -22.28 24.24 15.52
N ARG A 309 -21.47 25.02 16.25
CA ARG A 309 -21.22 24.86 17.69
C ARG A 309 -22.52 24.89 18.49
N ARG A 310 -23.37 25.90 18.27
CA ARG A 310 -24.69 25.97 18.92
C ARG A 310 -25.54 24.72 18.68
N GLN A 311 -25.56 24.21 17.45
CA GLN A 311 -26.34 23.01 17.12
C GLN A 311 -25.76 21.75 17.77
N LEU A 312 -24.43 21.60 17.82
CA LEU A 312 -23.77 20.46 18.47
C LEU A 312 -23.90 20.51 19.99
N THR A 313 -23.80 21.69 20.61
CA THR A 313 -24.06 21.87 22.05
C THR A 313 -25.50 21.52 22.39
N ALA A 314 -26.48 21.96 21.58
CA ALA A 314 -27.88 21.59 21.76
C ALA A 314 -28.10 20.08 21.63
N LEU A 315 -27.41 19.42 20.68
CA LEU A 315 -27.44 17.96 20.56
C LEU A 315 -26.86 17.28 21.80
N ALA A 316 -25.74 17.77 22.35
CA ALA A 316 -25.15 17.23 23.58
C ALA A 316 -26.12 17.37 24.77
N THR A 317 -26.74 18.53 24.95
CA THR A 317 -27.78 18.74 25.99
C THR A 317 -28.99 17.83 25.78
N TRP A 318 -29.42 17.62 24.53
CA TRP A 318 -30.51 16.70 24.24
C TRP A 318 -30.15 15.25 24.59
N LEU A 319 -28.92 14.80 24.26
CA LEU A 319 -28.43 13.47 24.61
C LEU A 319 -28.46 13.25 26.12
N GLU A 320 -27.95 14.22 26.88
CA GLU A 320 -27.93 14.19 28.35
C GLU A 320 -29.35 14.12 28.94
N ARG A 321 -30.27 14.98 28.48
CA ARG A 321 -31.68 14.97 28.92
C ARG A 321 -32.44 13.69 28.58
N ASN A 322 -31.97 12.93 27.59
CA ASN A 322 -32.57 11.68 27.17
C ASN A 322 -31.83 10.45 27.73
N GLY A 323 -31.03 10.62 28.79
CA GLY A 323 -30.38 9.51 29.49
C GLY A 323 -29.13 8.96 28.78
N HIS A 324 -28.51 9.73 27.89
CA HIS A 324 -27.30 9.33 27.16
C HIS A 324 -26.10 10.20 27.58
N ALA A 325 -25.78 10.19 28.87
CA ALA A 325 -24.71 11.01 29.46
C ALA A 325 -23.34 10.77 28.82
N ASP A 326 -22.96 9.52 28.57
CA ASP A 326 -21.69 9.17 27.92
C ASP A 326 -21.61 9.70 26.47
N ALA A 327 -22.71 9.62 25.73
CA ALA A 327 -22.78 10.19 24.38
C ALA A 327 -22.71 11.73 24.41
N ALA A 328 -23.33 12.37 25.40
CA ALA A 328 -23.21 13.82 25.58
C ALA A 328 -21.78 14.23 25.92
N ALA A 329 -21.10 13.50 26.81
CA ALA A 329 -19.69 13.70 27.13
C ALA A 329 -18.80 13.51 25.89
N SER A 330 -19.02 12.44 25.11
CA SER A 330 -18.29 12.17 23.86
C SER A 330 -18.53 13.25 22.79
N MET A 331 -19.72 13.83 22.72
CA MET A 331 -20.02 14.95 21.80
C MET A 331 -19.32 16.23 22.24
N ARG A 332 -19.25 16.51 23.55
CA ARG A 332 -18.53 17.67 24.09
C ARG A 332 -17.02 17.52 23.90
N GLU A 333 -16.49 16.31 24.08
CA GLU A 333 -15.07 16.01 23.90
C GLU A 333 -14.61 16.24 22.45
N GLY A 334 -13.66 17.16 22.26
CA GLY A 334 -13.11 17.47 20.95
C GLY A 334 -14.11 18.15 19.99
N LEU A 335 -15.24 18.67 20.49
CA LEU A 335 -16.26 19.36 19.68
C LEU A 335 -15.62 20.46 18.84
N GLU A 336 -14.83 21.32 19.46
CA GLU A 336 -14.17 22.44 18.80
C GLU A 336 -13.20 22.00 17.69
N GLU A 337 -12.59 20.82 17.84
CA GLU A 337 -11.68 20.22 16.86
C GLU A 337 -12.45 19.55 15.71
N THR A 338 -13.74 19.19 15.89
CA THR A 338 -14.58 18.73 14.75
C THR A 338 -15.00 19.87 13.82
N LEU A 339 -14.87 21.12 14.28
CA LEU A 339 -15.28 22.34 13.57
C LEU A 339 -14.12 23.10 12.94
N THR A 340 -12.87 22.64 13.09
CA THR A 340 -11.66 23.36 12.64
C THR A 340 -11.70 23.76 11.17
N VAL A 341 -12.07 22.84 10.27
CA VAL A 341 -12.18 23.15 8.82
C VAL A 341 -13.26 24.18 8.50
N LEU A 342 -14.27 24.33 9.37
CA LEU A 342 -15.32 25.35 9.24
C LEU A 342 -14.84 26.69 9.81
N LYS A 343 -14.07 26.69 10.90
CA LYS A 343 -13.44 27.89 11.46
C LYS A 343 -12.42 28.52 10.51
N LEU A 344 -11.68 27.67 9.79
CA LEU A 344 -10.72 28.10 8.77
C LEU A 344 -11.39 28.68 7.50
N GLY A 345 -12.73 28.65 7.39
CA GLY A 345 -13.43 29.20 6.23
C GLY A 345 -13.11 28.49 4.91
N LEU A 346 -12.71 27.22 4.96
CA LEU A 346 -12.27 26.50 3.76
C LEU A 346 -13.40 26.32 2.74
N PRO A 347 -13.09 26.34 1.43
CA PRO A 347 -14.04 26.02 0.38
C PRO A 347 -14.76 24.68 0.63
N PRO A 348 -16.04 24.50 0.22
CA PRO A 348 -16.83 23.32 0.54
C PRO A 348 -16.18 21.98 0.16
N THR A 349 -15.38 21.98 -0.90
CA THR A 349 -14.58 20.87 -1.44
C THR A 349 -13.45 20.46 -0.49
N LEU A 350 -12.59 21.41 -0.09
CA LEU A 350 -11.53 21.16 0.89
C LEU A 350 -12.11 20.83 2.26
N ARG A 351 -13.16 21.54 2.69
CA ARG A 351 -13.88 21.26 3.93
C ARG A 351 -14.33 19.81 4.00
N ARG A 352 -14.96 19.30 2.92
CA ARG A 352 -15.40 17.90 2.85
C ARG A 352 -14.23 16.91 2.90
N PHE A 353 -13.11 17.25 2.27
CA PHE A 353 -11.93 16.39 2.23
C PHE A 353 -11.29 16.27 3.62
N PHE A 354 -10.99 17.40 4.27
CA PHE A 354 -10.29 17.44 5.56
C PHE A 354 -11.19 17.16 6.77
N ALA A 355 -12.52 17.23 6.63
CA ALA A 355 -13.44 16.84 7.71
C ALA A 355 -13.40 15.34 8.09
N THR A 356 -12.72 14.50 7.30
CA THR A 356 -12.73 13.05 7.47
C THR A 356 -11.35 12.44 7.28
N THR A 357 -11.10 11.30 7.92
CA THR A 357 -9.88 10.47 7.77
C THR A 357 -9.91 9.58 6.51
N ASN A 358 -10.87 9.75 5.60
CA ASN A 358 -11.03 8.90 4.41
C ASN A 358 -9.74 8.76 3.58
N CYS A 359 -8.90 9.81 3.54
CA CYS A 359 -7.63 9.79 2.82
C CYS A 359 -6.67 8.73 3.38
N ILE A 360 -6.49 8.72 4.71
CA ILE A 360 -5.62 7.75 5.40
C ILE A 360 -6.32 6.39 5.59
N GLU A 361 -7.65 6.34 5.68
CA GLU A 361 -8.40 5.07 5.66
C GLU A 361 -8.19 4.31 4.33
N ASN A 362 -8.03 5.02 3.20
CA ASN A 362 -7.70 4.39 1.91
C ASN A 362 -6.30 3.75 1.91
N LEU A 363 -5.31 4.44 2.51
CA LEU A 363 -3.96 3.92 2.76
C LEU A 363 -4.04 2.63 3.58
N ILE A 364 -4.77 2.70 4.70
CA ILE A 364 -4.97 1.59 5.63
C ILE A 364 -5.72 0.44 4.95
N GLY A 365 -6.70 0.71 4.09
CA GLY A 365 -7.38 -0.31 3.28
C GLY A 365 -6.43 -1.07 2.36
N THR A 366 -5.46 -0.37 1.76
CA THR A 366 -4.40 -1.00 0.95
C THR A 366 -3.49 -1.87 1.82
N VAL A 367 -3.11 -1.41 3.01
CA VAL A 367 -2.36 -2.21 3.99
C VAL A 367 -3.12 -3.50 4.32
N ARG A 368 -4.40 -3.39 4.70
CA ARG A 368 -5.25 -4.54 5.02
C ARG A 368 -5.33 -5.53 3.86
N HIS A 369 -5.46 -5.03 2.63
CA HIS A 369 -5.50 -5.86 1.42
C HIS A 369 -4.20 -6.64 1.21
N VAL A 370 -3.04 -5.97 1.34
CA VAL A 370 -1.72 -6.60 1.21
C VAL A 370 -1.50 -7.65 2.30
N THR A 371 -2.03 -7.42 3.51
CA THR A 371 -1.82 -8.33 4.65
C THR A 371 -2.83 -9.46 4.77
N ARG A 372 -3.95 -9.46 4.02
CA ARG A 372 -5.11 -10.34 4.24
C ARG A 372 -4.80 -11.85 4.22
N ASN A 373 -3.80 -12.24 3.43
CA ASN A 373 -3.42 -13.65 3.24
C ASN A 373 -2.38 -14.13 4.27
N ILE A 374 -1.92 -13.26 5.16
CA ILE A 374 -0.91 -13.59 6.18
C ILE A 374 -1.65 -14.05 7.43
N LYS A 375 -1.57 -15.36 7.68
CA LYS A 375 -2.23 -15.98 8.84
C LYS A 375 -1.30 -16.21 10.03
N ARG A 376 0.02 -16.30 9.79
CA ARG A 376 1.02 -16.56 10.84
C ARG A 376 2.04 -15.44 10.89
N TRP A 377 1.89 -14.58 11.89
CA TRP A 377 2.80 -13.48 12.20
C TRP A 377 3.86 -13.94 13.19
N ARG A 378 5.13 -13.62 12.93
CA ARG A 378 6.26 -14.11 13.74
C ARG A 378 6.80 -13.09 14.72
N ASN A 379 7.00 -11.85 14.26
CA ASN A 379 7.65 -10.80 15.04
C ASN A 379 7.31 -9.41 14.47
N GLY A 380 7.80 -8.36 15.15
CA GLY A 380 7.62 -6.97 14.75
C GLY A 380 8.22 -6.65 13.38
N ASP A 381 9.41 -7.17 13.04
CA ASP A 381 10.03 -6.98 11.71
C ASP A 381 9.12 -7.46 10.57
N MET A 382 8.48 -8.62 10.74
CA MET A 382 7.53 -9.14 9.75
C MET A 382 6.32 -8.22 9.59
N ARG A 383 5.75 -7.75 10.70
CA ARG A 383 4.61 -6.82 10.69
C ARG A 383 5.00 -5.51 10.00
N ARG A 384 6.14 -4.93 10.40
CA ARG A 384 6.69 -3.69 9.84
C ARG A 384 6.86 -3.78 8.32
N ARG A 385 7.50 -4.86 7.83
CA ARG A 385 7.74 -5.07 6.40
C ARG A 385 6.46 -5.18 5.58
N TRP A 386 5.46 -5.90 6.08
CA TRP A 386 4.20 -6.07 5.36
C TRP A 386 3.32 -4.80 5.40
N ILE A 387 3.27 -4.10 6.53
CA ILE A 387 2.59 -2.80 6.62
C ILE A 387 3.29 -1.80 5.70
N GLY A 388 4.61 -1.72 5.78
CA GLY A 388 5.43 -0.85 4.92
C GLY A 388 5.27 -1.14 3.43
N LEU A 389 5.20 -2.41 3.03
CA LEU A 389 4.86 -2.79 1.65
C LEU A 389 3.47 -2.27 1.24
N GLY A 390 2.49 -2.33 2.15
CA GLY A 390 1.18 -1.73 1.95
C GLY A 390 1.24 -0.21 1.72
N LEU A 391 2.06 0.50 2.50
CA LEU A 391 2.27 1.94 2.31
C LEU A 391 2.91 2.27 0.96
N LEU A 392 3.98 1.55 0.59
CA LEU A 392 4.64 1.71 -0.71
C LEU A 392 3.65 1.46 -1.85
N ARG A 393 2.82 0.42 -1.73
CA ARG A 393 1.81 0.09 -2.74
C ARG A 393 0.72 1.17 -2.85
N ALA A 394 0.32 1.77 -1.74
CA ALA A 394 -0.64 2.86 -1.75
C ALA A 394 -0.05 4.13 -2.38
N ALA A 395 1.19 4.46 -2.05
CA ALA A 395 1.91 5.59 -2.62
C ALA A 395 1.96 5.52 -4.16
N GLU A 396 2.25 4.35 -4.73
CA GLU A 396 2.25 4.11 -6.19
C GLU A 396 0.89 4.36 -6.88
N ARG A 397 -0.21 4.36 -6.12
CA ARG A 397 -1.59 4.45 -6.64
C ARG A 397 -2.26 5.77 -6.31
N PHE A 398 -1.65 6.60 -5.47
CA PHE A 398 -2.28 7.83 -5.06
C PHE A 398 -2.40 8.81 -6.22
N ARG A 399 -3.60 9.36 -6.33
CA ARG A 399 -3.89 10.52 -7.17
C ARG A 399 -3.86 11.75 -6.29
N ARG A 400 -3.53 12.89 -6.90
CA ARG A 400 -3.67 14.21 -6.27
C ARG A 400 -5.09 14.39 -5.73
N ILE A 401 -5.22 15.19 -4.67
CA ILE A 401 -6.53 15.53 -4.14
C ILE A 401 -7.35 16.27 -5.22
N LYS A 402 -8.67 16.10 -5.18
CA LYS A 402 -9.57 16.83 -6.06
C LYS A 402 -9.50 18.32 -5.69
N ARG A 403 -9.50 19.20 -6.71
CA ARG A 403 -9.42 20.66 -6.52
C ARG A 403 -8.18 21.10 -5.72
N HIS A 404 -7.03 20.47 -5.95
CA HIS A 404 -5.77 20.84 -5.29
C HIS A 404 -5.34 22.29 -5.53
N GLY A 405 -5.81 22.95 -6.60
CA GLY A 405 -5.62 24.39 -6.81
C GLY A 405 -6.26 25.30 -5.75
N GLU A 406 -7.12 24.76 -4.88
CA GLU A 406 -7.70 25.51 -3.74
C GLU A 406 -6.80 25.45 -2.49
N LEU A 407 -5.70 24.68 -2.50
CA LEU A 407 -4.86 24.45 -1.31
C LEU A 407 -4.11 25.69 -0.81
N ASP A 408 -3.83 26.66 -1.68
CA ASP A 408 -3.29 27.95 -1.24
C ASP A 408 -4.27 28.70 -0.31
N GLY A 409 -5.57 28.45 -0.46
CA GLY A 409 -6.58 28.95 0.47
C GLY A 409 -6.46 28.35 1.87
N LEU A 410 -6.05 27.08 1.99
CA LEU A 410 -5.74 26.47 3.28
C LEU A 410 -4.52 27.10 3.92
N VAL A 411 -3.43 27.29 3.15
CA VAL A 411 -2.19 27.93 3.64
C VAL A 411 -2.49 29.35 4.13
N THR A 412 -3.24 30.12 3.36
CA THR A 412 -3.64 31.48 3.72
C THR A 412 -4.49 31.49 4.99
N ALA A 413 -5.47 30.59 5.11
CA ALA A 413 -6.32 30.51 6.30
C ALA A 413 -5.54 30.15 7.57
N LEU A 414 -4.57 29.24 7.46
CA LEU A 414 -3.68 28.87 8.56
C LEU A 414 -2.75 30.03 8.98
N GLY A 415 -2.26 30.81 8.00
CA GLY A 415 -1.47 32.01 8.25
C GLY A 415 -2.26 33.14 8.92
N ALA A 416 -3.48 33.41 8.46
CA ALA A 416 -4.35 34.45 9.03
C ALA A 416 -4.76 34.14 10.48
N ALA A 417 -5.03 32.87 10.80
CA ALA A 417 -5.33 32.44 12.16
C ALA A 417 -4.16 32.66 13.13
N ASN A 418 -2.91 32.69 12.65
CA ASN A 418 -1.72 32.99 13.45
C ASN A 418 -1.63 34.48 13.82
N LEU A 419 -2.12 35.38 12.95
CA LEU A 419 -2.05 36.83 13.16
C LEU A 419 -3.12 37.34 14.13
N LEU A 420 -4.34 36.78 14.07
CA LEU A 420 -5.45 37.18 14.95
C LEU A 420 -5.21 36.81 16.42
N GLU A 421 -4.50 35.72 16.70
CA GLU A 421 -4.15 35.30 18.08
C GLU A 421 -2.92 36.03 18.63
N ARG A 422 -2.03 36.56 17.78
CA ARG A 422 -0.91 37.41 18.24
C ARG A 422 -1.33 38.85 18.56
N ALA A 423 -2.49 39.26 18.05
CA ALA A 423 -3.06 40.60 18.23
C ALA A 423 -4.09 40.67 19.38
N ALA A 424 -4.48 39.53 19.94
CA ALA A 424 -5.39 39.39 21.08
C ALA A 424 -4.62 38.94 22.32
#